data_AF-A0A9E0HMS9-F1
#
_entry.id   AF-A0A9E0HMS9-F1
#
_cell.length_a   1.000
_cell.length_b   1.000
_cell.length_c   1.000
_cell.angle_alpha   90.00
_cell.angle_beta   90.00
_cell.angle_gamma   90.00
#
_symmetry.space_group_name_H-M   'P 1'
#
loop_
_entity.id
_entity.type
_entity.pdbx_description
1 polymer ?
#
loop_
_entity_poly.entity_id
_entity_poly.type
_entity_poly.pdbx_seq_one_letter_code
_entity_poly.pdbx_strand_id
1 'polypeptide(L)' 'MTKSSTDTALRDIKDLLDKAILRQSREGGRSTNYVLAGNAAEGRS' A
#
# COMPACT_ATOMS: atom_id res chain seq x y z
N MET A 1 -6.58 -18.37 -17.20
CA MET A 1 -5.74 -17.60 -16.26
C MET A 1 -6.24 -16.19 -16.27
N THR A 2 -6.92 -15.78 -15.21
CA THR A 2 -7.54 -14.46 -15.04
C THR A 2 -6.51 -13.36 -15.25
N LYS A 3 -6.48 -12.77 -16.46
CA LYS A 3 -5.70 -11.58 -16.81
C LYS A 3 -6.30 -10.33 -16.16
N SER A 4 -6.66 -10.43 -14.89
CA SER A 4 -7.15 -9.32 -14.08
C SER A 4 -5.93 -8.57 -13.57
N SER A 5 -5.34 -7.83 -14.51
CA SER A 5 -4.61 -6.58 -14.35
C SER A 5 -3.70 -6.43 -13.13
N THR A 6 -2.63 -7.22 -13.06
CA THR A 6 -1.46 -6.88 -12.24
C THR A 6 -1.02 -5.43 -12.51
N ASP A 7 -1.10 -4.98 -13.77
CA ASP A 7 -0.79 -3.62 -14.18
C ASP A 7 -1.68 -2.55 -13.53
N THR A 8 -2.99 -2.80 -13.39
CA THR A 8 -3.91 -1.87 -12.72
C THR A 8 -3.65 -1.87 -11.22
N ALA A 9 -3.58 -3.05 -10.60
CA ALA A 9 -3.30 -3.17 -9.17
C ALA A 9 -1.96 -2.50 -8.77
N LEU A 10 -0.92 -2.66 -9.59
CA LEU A 10 0.37 -2.00 -9.36
C LEU A 10 0.30 -0.47 -9.52
N ARG A 11 -0.52 0.04 -10.46
CA ARG A 11 -0.74 1.48 -10.62
C ARG A 11 -1.49 2.07 -9.43
N ASP A 12 -2.55 1.40 -8.99
CA ASP A 12 -3.30 1.82 -7.80
C ASP A 12 -2.39 1.81 -6.55
N ILE A 13 -1.57 0.78 -6.34
CA ILE A 13 -0.60 0.75 -5.23
C ILE A 13 0.40 1.90 -5.31
N LYS A 14 0.92 2.22 -6.52
CA LYS A 14 1.85 3.35 -6.72
C LYS A 14 1.19 4.70 -6.45
N ASP A 15 -0.05 4.88 -6.91
CA ASP A 15 -0.82 6.11 -6.68
C ASP A 15 -1.12 6.30 -5.18
N LEU A 16 -1.42 5.21 -4.46
CA LEU A 16 -1.58 5.25 -3.00
C LEU A 16 -0.26 5.53 -2.25
N LEU A 17 0.88 5.07 -2.76
CA LEU A 17 2.20 5.43 -2.24
C LEU A 17 2.55 6.89 -2.49
N ASP A 18 2.26 7.39 -3.70
CA ASP A 18 2.51 8.78 -4.12
C ASP A 18 1.65 9.77 -3.32
N LYS A 19 0.38 9.42 -3.08
CA LYS A 19 -0.54 10.13 -2.20
C LYS A 19 -0.18 10.07 -0.71
N ALA A 20 0.91 9.37 -0.35
CA ALA A 20 1.31 9.10 1.02
C ALA A 20 0.19 8.44 1.87
N ILE A 21 -0.68 7.65 1.23
CA ILE A 21 -1.73 6.84 1.87
C ILE A 21 -1.16 5.48 2.26
N LEU A 22 -0.20 4.95 1.50
CA LEU A 22 0.58 3.74 1.81
C LEU A 22 2.05 4.09 2.04
N ARG A 23 2.71 3.29 2.87
CA ARG A 23 4.13 3.40 3.24
C ARG A 23 4.74 2.01 3.16
N GLN A 24 5.94 1.88 2.59
CA GLN A 24 6.71 0.64 2.77
C GLN A 24 7.09 0.48 4.24
N SER A 25 6.72 -0.66 4.84
CA SER A 25 7.23 -1.04 6.15
C SER A 25 8.73 -1.30 6.00
N ARG A 26 9.52 -0.67 6.88
CA ARG A 26 10.98 -0.87 6.94
C ARG A 26 11.37 -2.17 7.63
N GLU A 27 10.41 -3.06 7.93
CA GLU A 27 10.71 -4.41 8.39
C GLU A 27 11.47 -5.17 7.30
N GLY A 28 12.81 -5.18 7.41
CA GLY A 28 13.74 -5.80 6.48
C GLY A 28 13.72 -7.33 6.51
N GLY A 29 12.54 -7.93 6.33
CA GLY A 29 12.38 -9.34 5.99
C GLY A 29 12.41 -9.56 4.48
N ARG A 30 12.35 -10.82 4.02
CA ARG A 30 12.30 -11.19 2.59
C ARG A 30 11.02 -10.73 1.86
N SER A 31 10.20 -9.87 2.47
CA SER A 31 8.89 -9.45 1.94
C SER A 31 8.75 -7.93 2.03
N THR A 32 8.31 -7.32 0.94
CA THR A 32 7.97 -5.89 0.88
C THR A 32 6.55 -5.70 1.42
N ASN A 33 6.44 -5.42 2.72
CA ASN A 33 5.15 -5.09 3.32
C ASN A 33 4.83 -3.60 3.13
N TYR A 34 3.58 -3.29 2.83
CA TYR A 34 3.06 -1.92 2.77
C TYR A 34 2.06 -1.72 3.91
N VAL A 35 2.19 -0.63 4.63
CA VAL A 35 1.29 -0.22 5.73
C VAL A 35 0.56 1.05 5.34
N LEU A 36 -0.67 1.22 5.82
CA LEU A 36 -1.41 2.47 5.66
C LEU A 36 -0.64 3.60 6.39
N ALA A 37 -0.25 4.63 5.66
CA ALA A 37 0.53 5.77 6.13
C ALA A 37 -0.36 6.89 6.72
N GLY A 38 -1.62 6.98 6.32
CA GLY A 38 -2.57 7.95 6.84
C GLY A 38 -3.97 7.36 6.98
N ASN A 39 -4.69 7.78 8.02
CA ASN A 39 -6.09 7.49 8.36
C ASN A 39 -6.46 6.32 9.29
N ALA A 40 -5.52 5.51 9.79
CA ALA A 40 -5.84 4.44 10.76
C ALA A 40 -5.92 4.90 12.24
N ALA A 41 -5.72 6.19 12.53
CA ALA A 41 -5.77 6.75 13.89
C ALA A 41 -6.94 7.73 14.13
N GLU A 42 -7.78 7.99 13.14
CA GLU A 42 -8.95 8.85 13.26
C GLU A 42 -10.12 8.02 13.79
N GLY A 43 -10.12 7.65 15.07
CA GLY A 43 -11.24 6.89 15.63
C GLY A 43 -11.01 6.13 16.93
N ARG A 44 -10.17 6.63 17.83
CA ARG A 44 -10.22 6.19 19.23
C ARG A 44 -10.44 7.42 20.12
N SER A 45 -11.67 7.93 20.03
CA SER A 45 -12.30 8.67 21.12
C SER A 45 -12.65 7.72 22.25
#